data_AF-A0ABD2ZVM3-F1
#
_entry.id   AF-A0ABD2ZVM3-F1
#
_cell.length_a   1.000
_cell.length_b   1.000
_cell.length_c   1.000
_cell.angle_alpha   90.00
_cell.angle_beta   90.00
_cell.angle_gamma   90.00
#
_symmetry.space_group_name_H-M   'P 1'
#
loop_
_entity.id
_entity.type
_entity.pdbx_description
1 polymer ?
#
loop_
_entity_poly.entity_id
_entity_poly.type
_entity_poly.pdbx_seq_one_letter_code
_entity_poly.pdbx_strand_id
1 'polypeptide(L)'
;MLLVETEGSYTNKLLLESLDVHVGQSYSVLVTTDQSVADYYMVASPKMIAQTNQRTNMAIGVLHYDNSTTPPNDFLPEGLDPFDVGSSMLQSSLTAGAARHNPQGSFNMHNVTISQYFHLHGGPAAKLDGVLLYTVNNVSYLAPDTPLTLADYALNGSGVYSLHKFPVSHDLPFAVKGANVISGIHKAYVEIFFVNGHQGIDSWHLDGFGFFTVG
;
A
#
# COMPACT_ATOMS: atom_id res chain seq x y z
N MET A 1 15.83 -8.36 -12.60
CA MET A 1 15.48 -8.77 -11.22
C MET A 1 14.38 -9.83 -11.27
N LEU A 2 14.47 -10.91 -10.51
CA LEU A 2 13.41 -11.92 -10.42
C LEU A 2 12.61 -11.73 -9.13
N LEU A 3 11.37 -11.27 -9.24
CA LEU A 3 10.46 -11.10 -8.11
C LEU A 3 10.03 -12.47 -7.57
N VAL A 4 10.20 -12.67 -6.25
CA VAL A 4 9.90 -13.95 -5.59
C VAL A 4 8.95 -13.84 -4.40
N GLU A 5 8.76 -12.65 -3.83
CA GLU A 5 7.92 -12.44 -2.65
C GLU A 5 7.40 -10.98 -2.60
N THR A 6 6.18 -10.82 -2.11
CA THR A 6 5.46 -9.55 -1.87
C THR A 6 4.71 -9.64 -0.54
N GLU A 7 4.82 -8.63 0.33
CA GLU A 7 4.10 -8.56 1.62
C GLU A 7 4.17 -9.84 2.49
N GLY A 8 5.34 -10.46 2.56
CA GLY A 8 5.59 -11.72 3.27
C GLY A 8 5.05 -12.98 2.57
N SER A 9 4.57 -12.87 1.33
CA SER A 9 3.93 -13.95 0.57
C SER A 9 4.68 -14.26 -0.73
N TYR A 10 4.97 -15.55 -0.96
CA TYR A 10 5.63 -15.98 -2.20
C TYR A 10 4.74 -15.72 -3.41
N THR A 11 5.32 -15.15 -4.45
CA THR A 11 4.64 -14.86 -5.71
C THR A 11 4.98 -15.92 -6.75
N ASN A 12 4.17 -16.00 -7.79
CA ASN A 12 4.66 -16.53 -9.05
C ASN A 12 5.88 -15.69 -9.48
N LYS A 13 6.93 -16.39 -9.92
CA LYS A 13 8.20 -15.75 -10.25
C LYS A 13 8.04 -14.91 -11.52
N LEU A 14 8.36 -13.63 -11.43
CA LEU A 14 8.26 -12.68 -12.53
C LEU A 14 9.60 -11.98 -12.75
N LEU A 15 10.09 -11.99 -13.99
CA LEU A 15 11.30 -11.26 -14.34
C LEU A 15 10.93 -9.80 -14.64
N LEU A 16 11.58 -8.87 -13.94
CA LEU A 16 11.35 -7.44 -13.99
C LEU A 16 12.64 -6.68 -14.25
N GLU A 17 12.57 -5.65 -15.08
CA GLU A 17 13.66 -4.68 -15.29
C GLU A 17 13.62 -3.56 -14.25
N SER A 18 12.43 -3.19 -13.78
CA SER A 18 12.17 -2.22 -12.71
C SER A 18 11.01 -2.69 -11.83
N LEU A 19 10.94 -2.15 -10.61
CA LEU A 19 9.91 -2.48 -9.62
C LEU A 19 9.43 -1.19 -8.94
N ASP A 20 8.12 -0.98 -8.94
CA ASP A 20 7.49 0.10 -8.20
C ASP A 20 7.19 -0.36 -6.77
N VAL A 21 7.60 0.45 -5.79
CA VAL A 21 7.39 0.16 -4.36
C VAL A 21 6.72 1.36 -3.71
N HIS A 22 5.53 1.15 -3.16
CA HIS A 22 4.78 2.17 -2.43
C HIS A 22 5.05 2.11 -0.92
N VAL A 23 4.67 3.19 -0.23
CA VAL A 23 4.86 3.30 1.22
C VAL A 23 4.09 2.19 1.94
N GLY A 24 4.77 1.48 2.83
CA GLY A 24 4.22 0.35 3.57
C GLY A 24 4.40 -0.99 2.87
N GLN A 25 4.87 -1.02 1.62
CA GLN A 25 5.11 -2.26 0.90
C GLN A 25 6.51 -2.84 1.11
N SER A 26 6.63 -4.15 0.92
CA SER A 26 7.86 -4.92 0.96
C SER A 26 7.90 -6.00 -0.13
N TYR A 27 9.09 -6.17 -0.71
CA TYR A 27 9.33 -7.12 -1.79
C TYR A 27 10.69 -7.78 -1.62
N SER A 28 10.79 -9.04 -2.04
CA SER A 28 12.08 -9.71 -2.24
C SER A 28 12.30 -10.03 -3.71
N VAL A 29 13.49 -9.69 -4.20
CA VAL A 29 13.95 -9.98 -5.56
C VAL A 29 15.26 -10.75 -5.54
N LEU A 30 15.46 -11.62 -6.53
CA LEU A 30 16.75 -12.23 -6.82
C LEU A 30 17.42 -11.48 -7.96
N VAL A 31 18.70 -11.19 -7.81
CA VAL A 31 19.53 -10.58 -8.85
C VAL A 31 20.63 -11.58 -9.21
N THR A 32 20.74 -11.90 -10.50
CA THR A 32 21.83 -12.71 -11.03
C THR A 32 22.90 -11.77 -11.54
N THR A 33 24.13 -11.89 -11.03
CA THR A 33 25.28 -11.10 -11.46
C THR A 33 25.99 -11.77 -12.65
N ASP A 34 25.31 -11.82 -13.80
CA ASP A 34 25.76 -12.50 -15.03
C ASP A 34 26.34 -11.56 -16.11
N GLN A 35 26.38 -10.26 -15.81
CA GLN A 35 26.95 -9.24 -16.70
C GLN A 35 28.49 -9.25 -16.69
N SER A 36 29.11 -8.50 -17.61
CA SER A 36 30.57 -8.30 -17.64
C SER A 36 31.12 -7.82 -16.30
N VAL A 37 32.40 -8.10 -16.01
CA VAL A 37 33.04 -7.64 -14.77
C VAL A 37 33.17 -6.11 -14.75
N ALA A 38 32.23 -5.45 -14.08
CA ALA A 38 32.15 -4.00 -13.90
C ALA A 38 31.24 -3.68 -12.70
N ASP A 39 31.22 -2.41 -12.30
CA ASP A 39 30.25 -1.90 -11.33
C ASP A 39 28.96 -1.44 -12.03
N TYR A 40 27.83 -1.54 -11.34
CA TYR A 40 26.51 -1.22 -11.90
C TYR A 40 25.72 -0.29 -10.99
N TYR A 41 24.98 0.66 -11.55
CA TYR A 41 24.09 1.51 -10.77
C TYR A 41 22.81 0.78 -10.36
N MET A 42 22.37 1.03 -9.13
CA MET A 42 21.02 0.77 -8.65
C MET A 42 20.36 2.12 -8.41
N VAL A 43 19.26 2.41 -9.09
CA VAL A 43 18.60 3.72 -9.03
C VAL A 43 17.18 3.56 -8.51
N ALA A 44 16.81 4.40 -7.55
CA ALA A 44 15.44 4.57 -7.10
C ALA A 44 15.01 6.02 -7.35
N SER A 45 13.83 6.20 -7.95
CA SER A 45 13.28 7.51 -8.28
C SER A 45 11.80 7.60 -7.91
N PRO A 46 11.31 8.76 -7.44
CA PRO A 46 9.90 8.95 -7.14
C PRO A 46 9.01 8.88 -8.40
N LYS A 47 7.83 8.29 -8.24
CA LYS A 47 6.72 8.38 -9.20
C LYS A 47 5.79 9.54 -8.88
N MET A 48 4.91 9.88 -9.83
CA MET A 48 3.90 10.94 -9.70
C MET A 48 4.48 12.33 -9.40
N ILE A 49 5.70 12.59 -9.87
CA ILE A 49 6.34 13.90 -9.78
C ILE A 49 6.81 14.32 -11.17
N ALA A 50 6.75 15.62 -11.45
CA ALA A 50 7.24 16.18 -12.71
C ALA A 50 8.69 15.74 -12.99
N GLN A 51 8.97 15.35 -14.23
CA GLN A 51 10.29 14.85 -14.66
C GLN A 51 11.45 15.80 -14.30
N THR A 52 11.21 17.11 -14.28
CA THR A 52 12.20 18.12 -13.88
C THR A 52 12.70 17.93 -12.45
N ASN A 53 11.83 17.44 -11.56
CA ASN A 53 12.12 17.22 -10.15
C ASN A 53 12.52 15.77 -9.85
N GLN A 54 12.36 14.85 -10.80
CA GLN A 54 12.77 13.47 -10.61
C GLN A 54 14.29 13.37 -10.48
N ARG A 55 15.04 14.02 -11.39
CA ARG A 55 16.51 13.92 -11.41
C ARG A 55 17.16 14.40 -10.12
N THR A 56 16.55 15.38 -9.44
CA THR A 56 17.04 15.93 -8.18
C THR A 56 16.68 15.07 -6.96
N ASN A 57 15.74 14.14 -7.11
CA ASN A 57 15.20 13.31 -6.02
C ASN A 57 15.49 11.82 -6.20
N MET A 58 16.52 11.46 -6.99
CA MET A 58 16.93 10.08 -7.17
C MET A 58 17.89 9.66 -6.05
N ALA A 59 17.75 8.41 -5.61
CA ALA A 59 18.75 7.73 -4.81
C ALA A 59 19.56 6.78 -5.71
N ILE A 60 20.88 6.80 -5.57
CA ILE A 60 21.80 6.01 -6.39
C ILE A 60 22.67 5.17 -5.45
N GLY A 61 22.65 3.86 -5.66
CA GLY A 61 23.59 2.91 -5.08
C GLY A 61 24.46 2.28 -6.17
N VAL A 62 25.54 1.62 -5.75
CA VAL A 62 26.44 0.89 -6.65
C VAL A 62 26.47 -0.58 -6.25
N LEU A 63 26.16 -1.45 -7.20
CA LEU A 63 26.42 -2.88 -7.14
C LEU A 63 27.84 -3.11 -7.65
N HIS A 64 28.79 -3.26 -6.73
CA HIS A 64 30.19 -3.52 -7.02
C HIS A 64 30.43 -5.02 -7.14
N TYR A 65 30.96 -5.47 -8.27
CA TYR A 65 31.46 -6.84 -8.39
C TYR A 65 32.84 -6.90 -7.73
N ASP A 66 33.09 -7.88 -6.85
CA ASP A 66 34.30 -7.95 -6.03
C ASP A 66 35.62 -7.92 -6.84
N ASN A 67 35.59 -8.41 -8.08
CA ASN A 67 36.73 -8.40 -9.01
C ASN A 67 36.71 -7.25 -10.02
N SER A 68 35.84 -6.25 -9.84
CA SER A 68 35.69 -5.11 -10.73
C SER A 68 36.74 -4.05 -10.46
N THR A 69 37.37 -3.57 -11.54
CA THR A 69 38.16 -2.34 -11.55
C THR A 69 37.52 -1.27 -12.45
N THR A 70 36.34 -1.55 -13.00
CA THR A 70 35.65 -0.70 -13.97
C THR A 70 34.49 -0.01 -13.25
N PRO A 71 34.50 1.33 -13.14
CA PRO A 71 33.40 2.05 -12.50
C PRO A 71 32.09 1.88 -13.29
N PRO A 72 30.93 2.22 -12.70
CA PRO A 72 29.67 2.20 -13.43
C PRO A 72 29.71 3.14 -14.63
N ASN A 73 28.94 2.82 -15.67
CA ASN A 73 28.78 3.67 -16.85
C ASN A 73 28.40 5.11 -16.44
N ASP A 74 28.86 6.13 -17.16
CA ASP A 74 28.59 7.54 -16.81
C ASP A 74 27.10 7.91 -16.89
N PHE A 75 26.30 7.12 -17.60
CA PHE A 75 24.86 7.33 -17.75
C PHE A 75 24.08 6.49 -16.74
N LEU A 76 23.20 7.16 -16.00
CA LEU A 76 22.21 6.48 -15.16
C LEU A 76 21.18 5.75 -16.05
N PRO A 77 20.70 4.57 -15.63
CA PRO A 77 19.59 3.91 -16.29
C PRO A 77 18.37 4.84 -16.30
N GLU A 78 17.69 4.90 -17.45
CA GLU A 78 16.46 5.67 -17.58
C GLU A 78 15.32 4.94 -16.84
N GLY A 79 14.69 5.63 -15.90
CA GLY A 79 13.51 5.11 -15.20
C GLY A 79 12.28 5.10 -16.11
N LEU A 80 11.26 4.34 -15.73
CA LEU A 80 9.95 4.42 -16.37
C LEU A 80 9.33 5.82 -16.19
N ASP A 81 8.41 6.19 -17.08
CA ASP A 81 7.66 7.44 -16.96
C ASP A 81 7.02 7.53 -15.56
N PRO A 82 7.27 8.61 -14.77
CA PRO A 82 6.66 8.80 -13.45
C PRO A 82 5.15 8.65 -13.42
N PHE A 83 4.48 8.89 -14.55
CA PHE A 83 3.03 8.87 -14.69
C PHE A 83 2.51 7.66 -15.47
N ASP A 84 3.37 6.71 -15.87
CA ASP A 84 2.91 5.43 -16.40
C ASP A 84 2.40 4.55 -15.26
N VAL A 85 1.08 4.56 -15.09
CA VAL A 85 0.36 3.73 -14.11
C VAL A 85 0.14 2.30 -14.64
N GLY A 86 0.20 2.08 -15.96
CA GLY A 86 -0.06 0.79 -16.58
C GLY A 86 0.98 -0.26 -16.20
N SER A 87 2.25 0.12 -16.21
CA SER A 87 3.35 -0.75 -15.76
C SER A 87 3.28 -1.09 -14.27
N SER A 88 2.78 -0.19 -13.42
CA SER A 88 2.55 -0.47 -11.98
C SER A 88 1.41 -1.49 -11.78
N MET A 89 0.34 -1.38 -12.56
CA MET A 89 -0.83 -2.28 -12.45
C MET A 89 -0.51 -3.72 -12.87
N LEU A 90 0.39 -3.92 -13.83
CA LEU A 90 0.89 -5.27 -14.16
C LEU A 90 1.66 -5.90 -12.99
N GLN A 91 2.36 -5.08 -12.20
CA GLN A 91 3.13 -5.54 -11.04
C GLN A 91 2.25 -5.86 -9.83
N SER A 92 1.04 -5.28 -9.71
CA SER A 92 0.10 -5.60 -8.62
C SER A 92 -0.73 -6.87 -8.87
N SER A 93 -0.78 -7.37 -10.11
CA SER A 93 -1.51 -8.61 -10.47
C SER A 93 -0.69 -9.86 -10.16
N LEU A 94 -0.28 -10.02 -8.90
CA LEU A 94 0.56 -11.13 -8.46
C LEU A 94 -0.31 -12.26 -7.92
N THR A 95 -0.25 -13.40 -8.60
CA THR A 95 -0.82 -14.65 -8.10
C THR A 95 0.12 -15.25 -7.05
N ALA A 96 -0.43 -15.59 -5.88
CA ALA A 96 0.33 -16.26 -4.82
C ALA A 96 0.84 -17.62 -5.31
N GLY A 97 2.15 -17.85 -5.20
CA GLY A 97 2.82 -19.05 -5.71
C GLY A 97 2.69 -20.29 -4.82
N ALA A 98 2.19 -20.14 -3.59
CA ALA A 98 1.98 -21.25 -2.66
C ALA A 98 0.87 -20.94 -1.65
N ALA A 99 -0.20 -21.74 -1.65
CA ALA A 99 -1.21 -21.71 -0.58
C ALA A 99 -0.76 -22.61 0.58
N ARG A 100 -0.78 -22.09 1.82
CA ARG A 100 -0.65 -22.95 3.01
C ARG A 100 -1.92 -23.79 3.17
N HIS A 101 -1.77 -25.07 3.50
CA HIS A 101 -2.89 -26.03 3.60
C HIS A 101 -3.90 -25.78 4.75
N ASN A 102 -3.62 -24.85 5.68
CA ASN A 102 -4.48 -24.61 6.85
C ASN A 102 -5.26 -23.29 6.72
N PRO A 103 -6.60 -23.28 6.82
CA PRO A 103 -7.42 -22.07 6.78
C PRO A 103 -7.31 -21.24 8.09
N GLN A 104 -6.17 -20.59 8.30
CA GLN A 104 -5.98 -19.51 9.27
C GLN A 104 -5.47 -18.25 8.58
N GLY A 105 -6.25 -17.16 8.60
CA GLY A 105 -5.93 -15.88 7.96
C GLY A 105 -6.73 -15.61 6.68
N SER A 106 -6.22 -14.71 5.84
CA SER A 106 -6.84 -14.36 4.56
C SER A 106 -6.40 -15.36 3.50
N PHE A 107 -7.36 -15.96 2.77
CA PHE A 107 -7.08 -16.90 1.68
C PHE A 107 -7.60 -16.38 0.35
N ASN A 108 -6.86 -16.65 -0.72
CA ASN A 108 -7.36 -16.46 -2.07
C ASN A 108 -8.45 -17.52 -2.30
N MET A 109 -9.71 -17.11 -2.11
CA MET A 109 -10.86 -17.97 -2.30
C MET A 109 -11.65 -17.49 -3.50
N HIS A 110 -12.11 -18.43 -4.31
CA HIS A 110 -12.99 -18.15 -5.44
C HIS A 110 -14.41 -18.59 -5.04
N ASN A 111 -15.41 -17.80 -5.41
CA ASN A 111 -16.83 -18.10 -5.20
C ASN A 111 -17.29 -18.13 -3.72
N VAL A 112 -16.94 -17.09 -2.97
CA VAL A 112 -17.37 -16.91 -1.57
C VAL A 112 -18.47 -15.85 -1.47
N THR A 113 -19.44 -16.06 -0.59
CA THR A 113 -20.48 -15.07 -0.30
C THR A 113 -19.91 -13.97 0.62
N ILE A 114 -19.73 -12.78 0.07
CA ILE A 114 -19.35 -11.58 0.83
C ILE A 114 -20.42 -11.29 1.89
N SER A 115 -19.99 -11.15 3.13
CA SER A 115 -20.86 -10.96 4.31
C SER A 115 -20.94 -9.49 4.72
N GLN A 116 -19.91 -8.69 4.41
CA GLN A 116 -19.89 -7.24 4.63
C GLN A 116 -19.09 -6.56 3.54
N TYR A 117 -19.47 -5.33 3.23
CA TYR A 117 -18.72 -4.46 2.33
C TYR A 117 -18.40 -3.13 3.03
N PHE A 118 -17.27 -2.53 2.69
CA PHE A 118 -16.89 -1.18 3.08
C PHE A 118 -16.44 -0.40 1.85
N HIS A 119 -17.08 0.73 1.57
CA HIS A 119 -16.68 1.64 0.51
C HIS A 119 -15.95 2.80 1.16
N LEU A 120 -14.62 2.77 1.10
CA LEU A 120 -13.72 3.74 1.69
C LEU A 120 -13.30 4.77 0.64
N HIS A 121 -13.90 5.94 0.69
CA HIS A 121 -13.62 7.05 -0.19
C HIS A 121 -12.61 7.99 0.45
N GLY A 122 -11.38 8.02 -0.07
CA GLY A 122 -10.39 9.07 0.19
C GLY A 122 -10.93 10.39 -0.38
N GLY A 123 -11.45 11.25 0.49
CA GLY A 123 -12.11 12.50 0.12
C GLY A 123 -11.15 13.70 0.18
N PRO A 124 -11.42 14.77 -0.59
CA PRO A 124 -10.58 15.97 -0.57
C PRO A 124 -10.39 16.47 0.87
N ALA A 125 -9.23 17.06 1.12
CA ALA A 125 -8.94 17.57 2.46
C ALA A 125 -9.99 18.61 2.87
N ALA A 126 -10.56 18.42 4.06
CA ALA A 126 -11.61 19.25 4.60
C ALA A 126 -11.04 20.21 5.66
N LYS A 127 -11.57 21.44 5.69
CA LYS A 127 -11.17 22.42 6.71
C LYS A 127 -12.05 22.26 7.95
N LEU A 128 -11.49 21.67 9.01
CA LEU A 128 -12.15 21.45 10.30
C LEU A 128 -11.39 22.21 11.38
N ASP A 129 -12.10 22.98 12.21
CA ASP A 129 -11.49 23.83 13.25
C ASP A 129 -10.38 24.78 12.73
N GLY A 130 -10.50 25.21 11.47
CA GLY A 130 -9.50 26.07 10.82
C GLY A 130 -8.28 25.33 10.23
N VAL A 131 -8.16 24.02 10.45
CA VAL A 131 -7.05 23.17 9.97
C VAL A 131 -7.50 22.33 8.78
N LEU A 132 -6.63 22.18 7.77
CA LEU A 132 -6.87 21.32 6.63
C LEU A 132 -6.52 19.87 7.00
N LEU A 133 -7.49 18.95 6.91
CA LEU A 133 -7.33 17.55 7.31
C LEU A 133 -7.81 16.60 6.22
N TYR A 134 -7.13 15.47 6.04
CA TYR A 134 -7.60 14.39 5.18
C TYR A 134 -8.76 13.64 5.82
N THR A 135 -9.61 13.04 4.98
CA THR A 135 -10.80 12.31 5.42
C THR A 135 -10.98 11.02 4.63
N VAL A 136 -11.58 10.03 5.29
CA VAL A 136 -12.12 8.83 4.67
C VAL A 136 -13.61 8.82 4.93
N ASN A 137 -14.42 8.75 3.87
CA ASN A 137 -15.89 8.88 3.97
C ASN A 137 -16.33 10.12 4.75
N ASN A 138 -15.65 11.26 4.54
CA ASN A 138 -15.89 12.51 5.27
C ASN A 138 -15.66 12.41 6.79
N VAL A 139 -14.92 11.41 7.27
CA VAL A 139 -14.44 11.35 8.66
C VAL A 139 -12.94 11.59 8.68
N SER A 140 -12.51 12.62 9.42
CA SER A 140 -11.12 12.79 9.80
C SER A 140 -10.87 12.12 11.15
N TYR A 141 -9.91 11.20 11.19
CA TYR A 141 -9.61 10.47 12.41
C TYR A 141 -8.98 11.38 13.46
N LEU A 142 -9.58 11.40 14.64
CA LEU A 142 -8.99 12.02 15.83
C LEU A 142 -8.54 10.91 16.77
N ALA A 143 -7.22 10.76 16.93
CA ALA A 143 -6.68 9.81 17.87
C ALA A 143 -7.09 10.19 19.31
N PRO A 144 -7.81 9.32 20.05
CA PRO A 144 -8.13 9.59 21.44
C PRO A 144 -6.91 9.39 22.35
N ASP A 145 -6.91 10.02 23.52
CA ASP A 145 -5.82 9.91 24.51
C ASP A 145 -5.64 8.47 25.04
N THR A 146 -6.72 7.69 25.06
CA THR A 146 -6.71 6.27 25.45
C THR A 146 -6.71 5.40 24.20
N PRO A 147 -5.75 4.46 24.03
CA PRO A 147 -5.73 3.54 22.90
C PRO A 147 -7.03 2.75 22.76
N LEU A 148 -7.52 2.59 21.52
CA LEU A 148 -8.83 1.98 21.24
C LEU A 148 -8.97 0.57 21.84
N THR A 149 -7.94 -0.26 21.72
CA THR A 149 -7.92 -1.63 22.26
C THR A 149 -8.00 -1.66 23.79
N LEU A 150 -7.31 -0.73 24.46
CA LEU A 150 -7.38 -0.60 25.92
C LEU A 150 -8.74 -0.08 26.37
N ALA A 151 -9.31 0.89 25.64
CA ALA A 151 -10.62 1.44 25.92
C ALA A 151 -11.73 0.39 25.75
N ASP A 152 -11.66 -0.41 24.68
CA ASP A 152 -12.58 -1.53 24.44
C ASP A 152 -12.49 -2.56 25.58
N TYR A 153 -11.28 -2.94 25.98
CA TYR A 153 -11.08 -3.88 27.10
C TYR A 153 -11.60 -3.37 28.45
N ALA A 154 -11.38 -2.09 28.77
CA ALA A 154 -11.69 -1.55 30.10
C ALA A 154 -13.17 -1.26 30.32
N LEU A 155 -13.84 -0.61 29.36
CA LEU A 155 -15.21 -0.10 29.51
C LEU A 155 -16.02 -0.22 28.20
N ASN A 156 -15.74 -1.22 27.36
CA ASN A 156 -16.35 -1.37 26.03
C ASN A 156 -16.27 -0.08 25.19
N GLY A 157 -15.18 0.69 25.36
CA GLY A 157 -14.92 1.91 24.61
C GLY A 157 -15.71 3.15 25.04
N SER A 158 -16.54 3.06 26.08
CA SER A 158 -17.46 4.13 26.49
C SER A 158 -16.72 5.45 26.73
N GLY A 159 -17.13 6.49 26.01
CA GLY A 159 -16.55 7.84 26.13
C GLY A 159 -15.22 8.06 25.38
N VAL A 160 -14.63 7.02 24.78
CA VAL A 160 -13.34 7.12 24.06
C VAL A 160 -13.54 7.15 22.54
N TYR A 161 -14.42 6.31 22.02
CA TYR A 161 -14.76 6.29 20.59
C TYR A 161 -16.26 6.07 20.40
N SER A 162 -16.73 6.41 19.21
CA SER A 162 -18.12 6.20 18.82
C SER A 162 -18.25 4.96 17.94
N LEU A 163 -18.73 3.88 18.54
CA LEU A 163 -18.97 2.61 17.86
C LEU A 163 -20.14 2.72 16.87
N HIS A 164 -19.98 2.11 15.70
CA HIS A 164 -20.93 2.15 14.58
C HIS A 164 -21.23 3.57 14.05
N LYS A 165 -20.33 4.53 14.27
CA LYS A 165 -20.45 5.88 13.73
C LYS A 165 -19.52 6.15 12.55
N PHE A 166 -18.56 5.26 12.28
CA PHE A 166 -17.81 5.35 11.02
C PHE A 166 -18.70 4.84 9.88
N PRO A 167 -18.93 5.64 8.83
CA PRO A 167 -19.85 5.27 7.77
C PRO A 167 -19.21 4.22 6.84
N VAL A 168 -19.98 3.21 6.46
CA VAL A 168 -19.54 2.14 5.54
C VAL A 168 -19.49 2.59 4.07
N SER A 169 -19.97 3.79 3.78
CA SER A 169 -20.03 4.45 2.47
C SER A 169 -19.89 5.96 2.62
N HIS A 170 -19.64 6.67 1.50
CA HIS A 170 -19.50 8.13 1.50
C HIS A 170 -20.87 8.84 1.56
N ASP A 171 -21.56 8.74 2.69
CA ASP A 171 -22.93 9.27 2.85
C ASP A 171 -23.02 10.53 3.72
N LEU A 172 -21.93 10.89 4.41
CA LEU A 172 -21.94 12.07 5.26
C LEU A 172 -21.94 13.34 4.39
N PRO A 173 -22.89 14.28 4.60
CA PRO A 173 -22.99 15.49 3.77
C PRO A 173 -21.86 16.49 4.04
N PHE A 174 -21.22 16.40 5.21
CA PHE A 174 -20.13 17.27 5.63
C PHE A 174 -19.06 16.47 6.36
N ALA A 175 -17.83 16.95 6.29
CA ALA A 175 -16.73 16.36 7.01
C ALA A 175 -16.88 16.53 8.53
N VAL A 176 -16.56 15.49 9.28
CA VAL A 176 -16.55 15.48 10.76
C VAL A 176 -15.21 14.99 11.28
N LYS A 177 -14.82 15.45 12.47
CA LYS A 177 -13.62 15.01 13.17
C LYS A 177 -13.99 14.13 14.35
N GLY A 178 -13.38 12.96 14.50
CA GLY A 178 -13.65 12.10 15.64
C GLY A 178 -13.01 10.71 15.61
N ALA A 179 -13.01 10.05 16.76
CA ALA A 179 -12.68 8.64 16.91
C ALA A 179 -13.93 7.79 16.58
N ASN A 180 -14.27 7.69 15.30
CA ASN A 180 -15.40 6.90 14.84
C ASN A 180 -14.93 5.50 14.43
N VAL A 181 -15.60 4.47 14.92
CA VAL A 181 -15.25 3.07 14.67
C VAL A 181 -16.45 2.34 14.07
N ILE A 182 -16.20 1.36 13.21
CA ILE A 182 -17.19 0.41 12.72
C ILE A 182 -16.71 -1.01 13.00
N SER A 183 -17.61 -1.89 13.45
CA SER A 183 -17.27 -3.28 13.75
C SER A 183 -17.33 -4.16 12.51
N GLY A 184 -16.37 -5.07 12.40
CA GLY A 184 -16.44 -6.21 11.49
C GLY A 184 -17.16 -7.41 12.14
N ILE A 185 -17.77 -8.27 11.32
CA ILE A 185 -18.30 -9.56 11.76
C ILE A 185 -17.14 -10.55 11.88
N HIS A 186 -17.06 -11.23 13.02
CA HIS A 186 -16.01 -12.22 13.25
C HIS A 186 -16.11 -13.38 12.22
N LYS A 187 -14.99 -13.69 11.55
CA LYS A 187 -14.88 -14.72 10.49
C LYS A 187 -15.77 -14.46 9.26
N ALA A 188 -16.22 -13.22 9.06
CA ALA A 188 -16.89 -12.83 7.82
C ALA A 188 -15.89 -12.69 6.66
N TYR A 189 -16.41 -12.85 5.45
CA TYR A 189 -15.74 -12.40 4.25
C TYR A 189 -16.12 -10.95 4.00
N VAL A 190 -15.10 -10.08 4.00
CA VAL A 190 -15.25 -8.64 3.87
C VAL A 190 -14.66 -8.20 2.55
N GLU A 191 -15.40 -7.40 1.79
CA GLU A 191 -14.89 -6.71 0.60
C GLU A 191 -14.73 -5.22 0.91
N ILE A 192 -13.57 -4.65 0.56
CA ILE A 192 -13.26 -3.25 0.81
C ILE A 192 -12.99 -2.58 -0.54
N PHE A 193 -13.81 -1.59 -0.88
CA PHE A 193 -13.67 -0.78 -2.07
C PHE A 193 -12.94 0.50 -1.71
N PHE A 194 -11.75 0.71 -2.26
CA PHE A 194 -11.03 1.97 -2.11
C PHE A 194 -11.37 2.89 -3.29
N VAL A 195 -11.87 4.08 -2.99
CA VAL A 195 -12.15 5.11 -3.99
C VAL A 195 -11.25 6.31 -3.70
N ASN A 196 -10.40 6.65 -4.65
CA ASN A 196 -9.47 7.77 -4.52
C ASN A 196 -10.07 9.02 -5.19
N GLY A 197 -10.45 10.02 -4.38
CA GLY A 197 -10.90 11.33 -4.84
C GLY A 197 -9.78 12.38 -4.93
N HIS A 198 -8.52 12.00 -4.67
CA HIS A 198 -7.37 12.88 -4.73
C HIS A 198 -6.73 12.92 -6.12
N GLN A 199 -5.90 13.94 -6.36
CA GLN A 199 -5.07 14.06 -7.57
C GLN A 199 -3.79 13.20 -7.48
N GLY A 200 -3.46 12.68 -6.29
CA GLY A 200 -2.28 11.84 -6.04
C GLY A 200 -2.67 10.39 -5.75
N ILE A 201 -1.67 9.52 -5.65
CA ILE A 201 -1.85 8.12 -5.25
C ILE A 201 -1.99 8.04 -3.73
N ASP A 202 -2.96 7.26 -3.26
CA ASP A 202 -3.07 6.87 -1.85
C ASP A 202 -2.58 5.44 -1.65
N SER A 203 -1.78 5.21 -0.62
CA SER A 203 -1.36 3.87 -0.19
C SER A 203 -2.15 3.47 1.06
N TRP A 204 -2.85 2.35 0.99
CA TRP A 204 -3.70 1.85 2.07
C TRP A 204 -3.06 0.64 2.74
N HIS A 205 -3.06 0.66 4.07
CA HIS A 205 -2.58 -0.43 4.91
C HIS A 205 -3.68 -0.90 5.84
N LEU A 206 -3.75 -2.22 6.06
CA LEU A 206 -4.71 -2.84 6.97
C LEU A 206 -3.96 -3.59 8.07
N ASP A 207 -3.98 -3.04 9.27
CA ASP A 207 -3.32 -3.67 10.42
C ASP A 207 -3.98 -5.03 10.76
N GLY A 208 -3.16 -6.02 11.08
CA GLY A 208 -3.60 -7.32 11.59
C GLY A 208 -4.11 -8.32 10.54
N PHE A 209 -4.20 -7.93 9.26
CA PHE A 209 -4.66 -8.81 8.18
C PHE A 209 -3.84 -8.61 6.90
N GLY A 210 -3.55 -9.71 6.19
CA GLY A 210 -3.27 -9.65 4.76
C GLY A 210 -4.58 -9.57 3.97
N PHE A 211 -4.57 -9.11 2.72
CA PHE A 211 -5.75 -9.11 1.86
C PHE A 211 -5.35 -9.35 0.40
N PHE A 212 -6.33 -9.67 -0.44
CA PHE A 212 -6.13 -9.92 -1.86
C PHE A 212 -6.78 -8.80 -2.66
N THR A 213 -6.02 -8.20 -3.58
CA THR A 213 -6.57 -7.29 -4.57
C THR A 213 -7.33 -8.10 -5.60
N VAL A 214 -8.63 -7.79 -5.77
CA VAL A 214 -9.53 -8.52 -6.68
C VAL A 214 -9.95 -7.70 -7.91
N GLY A 215 -9.60 -6.41 -7.95
CA GLY A 215 -9.91 -5.48 -9.04
C GLY A 215 -9.31 -4.11 -8.81
#